data_AF-A0A951PT61-F1
#
_entry.id   AF-A0A951PT61-F1
#
_cell.length_a   1.000
_cell.length_b   1.000
_cell.length_c   1.000
_cell.angle_alpha   90.00
_cell.angle_beta   90.00
_cell.angle_gamma   90.00
#
_symmetry.space_group_name_H-M   'P 1'
#
loop_
_entity.id
_entity.type
_entity.pdbx_description
1 polymer ?
#
loop_
_entity_poly.entity_id
_entity_poly.type
_entity_poly.pdbx_seq_one_letter_code
_entity_poly.pdbx_strand_id
1 'polypeptide(L)'
;MLTSNEVERLREAIIATIAAPVVGSIEDYSWEAIFHYVKNIPLSDPTLGRTKLLHDAVDIRTGTGWSLKTIQLSNLNPGFTFAFVIQRADVITKAQVLGFPNLTVDSPPAILGEAVIRHWNKKLIQDCNLQGVTNSYEGILCKKRNAIEYIYIEYPLIPLDPTMFFWDWSVDRTTGLAGKGLQGKVNGQLSLVWYRNQKQLFKVQTIPEQPIRIRIERNRLTPDEYVKAILSTLEEKLSSEQPDDDDDTSGGYIQL
;
A
#
# COMPACT_ATOMS: atom_id res chain seq x y z
N MET A 1 -12.33 1.23 7.85
CA MET A 1 -12.31 2.71 8.02
C MET A 1 -11.54 3.10 9.27
N LEU A 2 -10.85 4.26 9.26
CA LEU A 2 -10.13 4.76 10.42
C LEU A 2 -11.07 5.33 11.48
N THR A 3 -10.76 5.10 12.75
CA THR A 3 -11.39 5.79 13.89
C THR A 3 -10.92 7.23 14.01
N SER A 4 -11.60 8.09 14.78
CA SER A 4 -11.17 9.47 15.00
C SER A 4 -9.75 9.58 15.57
N ASN A 5 -9.38 8.70 16.49
CA ASN A 5 -8.03 8.64 17.03
C ASN A 5 -6.99 8.27 15.95
N GLU A 6 -7.31 7.28 15.11
CA GLU A 6 -6.44 6.89 13.99
C GLU A 6 -6.31 8.00 12.93
N VAL A 7 -7.37 8.79 12.70
CA VAL A 7 -7.31 9.96 11.81
C VAL A 7 -6.36 11.02 12.35
N GLU A 8 -6.39 11.29 13.66
CA GLU A 8 -5.45 12.26 14.26
C GLU A 8 -4.02 11.76 14.20
N ARG A 9 -3.77 10.49 14.55
CA ARG A 9 -2.44 9.86 14.39
C ARG A 9 -1.95 9.93 12.95
N LEU A 10 -2.83 9.76 11.98
CA LEU A 10 -2.46 9.87 10.57
C LEU A 10 -2.06 11.30 10.22
N ARG A 11 -2.80 12.30 10.72
CA ARG A 11 -2.46 13.72 10.56
C ARG A 11 -1.10 14.05 11.17
N GLU A 12 -0.86 13.66 12.42
CA GLU A 12 0.42 13.87 13.12
C GLU A 12 1.59 13.22 12.37
N ALA A 13 1.44 11.96 11.96
CA ALA A 13 2.47 11.23 11.25
C ALA A 13 2.81 11.84 9.89
N ILE A 14 1.79 12.34 9.16
CA ILE A 14 2.01 13.08 7.91
C ILE A 14 2.78 14.38 8.19
N ILE A 15 2.41 15.15 9.22
CA ILE A 15 3.09 16.39 9.61
C ILE A 15 4.56 16.10 9.92
N ALA A 16 4.84 15.15 10.81
CA ALA A 16 6.19 14.78 11.22
C ALA A 16 7.04 14.30 10.04
N THR A 17 6.46 13.46 9.17
CA THR A 17 7.17 12.89 8.02
C THR A 17 7.50 13.95 6.97
N ILE A 18 6.59 14.89 6.70
CA ILE A 18 6.83 15.96 5.71
C ILE A 18 7.76 17.05 6.25
N ALA A 19 7.83 17.21 7.58
CA ALA A 19 8.76 18.12 8.23
C ALA A 19 10.22 17.66 8.08
N ALA A 20 10.46 16.35 8.00
CA ALA A 20 11.79 15.79 7.82
C ALA A 20 12.40 16.18 6.46
N PRO A 21 13.58 16.83 6.40
CA PRO A 21 14.18 17.30 5.16
C PRO A 21 14.63 16.15 4.25
N VAL A 22 14.91 14.97 4.82
CA VAL A 22 15.32 13.76 4.10
C VAL A 22 14.17 13.08 3.35
N VAL A 23 12.92 13.43 3.65
CA VAL A 23 11.74 12.87 2.96
C VAL A 23 11.33 13.82 1.83
N GLY A 24 11.46 13.37 0.58
CA GLY A 24 10.96 14.12 -0.58
C GLY A 24 9.43 14.05 -0.71
N SER A 25 8.85 12.89 -0.42
CA SER A 25 7.42 12.61 -0.49
C SER A 25 7.08 11.35 0.32
N ILE A 26 5.84 11.23 0.80
CA ILE A 26 5.36 10.00 1.46
C ILE A 26 5.04 8.94 0.39
N GLU A 27 5.90 7.93 0.29
CA GLU A 27 5.84 6.80 -0.65
C GLU A 27 6.47 5.54 -0.03
N ASP A 28 6.17 4.38 -0.61
CA ASP A 28 6.78 3.09 -0.27
C ASP A 28 6.83 2.86 1.26
N TYR A 29 8.03 2.57 1.79
CA TYR A 29 8.23 2.23 3.20
C TYR A 29 7.84 3.35 4.17
N SER A 30 7.94 4.63 3.76
CA SER A 30 7.49 5.73 4.64
C SER A 30 5.97 5.68 4.86
N TRP A 31 5.20 5.27 3.85
CA TRP A 31 3.76 5.07 4.00
C TRP A 31 3.44 3.84 4.86
N GLU A 32 4.17 2.74 4.66
CA GLU A 32 4.05 1.55 5.51
C GLU A 32 4.30 1.90 6.99
N ALA A 33 5.38 2.62 7.29
CA ALA A 33 5.72 3.03 8.64
C ALA A 33 4.65 3.94 9.29
N ILE A 34 4.16 4.94 8.54
CA ILE A 34 3.05 5.79 8.99
C ILE A 34 1.82 4.94 9.29
N PHE A 35 1.46 3.99 8.42
CA PHE A 35 0.26 3.20 8.59
C PHE A 35 0.35 2.26 9.81
N HIS A 36 1.52 1.65 10.03
CA HIS A 36 1.81 0.86 11.23
C HIS A 36 1.68 1.70 12.50
N TYR A 37 2.22 2.93 12.50
CA TYR A 37 1.98 3.88 13.59
C TYR A 37 0.47 4.09 13.75
N VAL A 38 -0.24 4.55 12.74
CA VAL A 38 -1.69 4.84 12.80
C VAL A 38 -2.50 3.69 13.40
N LYS A 39 -2.26 2.47 12.93
CA LYS A 39 -2.96 1.25 13.37
C LYS A 39 -2.46 0.63 14.67
N ASN A 40 -1.39 1.18 15.25
CA ASN A 40 -0.71 0.59 16.39
C ASN A 40 -0.26 -0.87 16.14
N ILE A 41 0.31 -1.12 14.96
CA ILE A 41 0.81 -2.44 14.57
C ILE A 41 2.35 -2.41 14.61
N PRO A 42 3.02 -3.41 15.19
CA PRO A 42 4.48 -3.49 15.17
C PRO A 42 5.03 -3.41 13.75
N LEU A 43 6.00 -2.51 13.53
CA LEU A 43 6.70 -2.37 12.25
C LEU A 43 7.99 -3.20 12.29
N SER A 44 8.15 -4.12 11.34
CA SER A 44 9.38 -4.89 11.22
C SER A 44 10.48 -4.07 10.56
N ASP A 45 11.71 -4.22 11.03
CA ASP A 45 12.88 -3.60 10.39
C ASP A 45 13.09 -4.19 8.98
N PRO A 46 13.05 -3.36 7.91
CA PRO A 46 13.18 -3.83 6.54
C PRO A 46 14.58 -4.39 6.24
N THR A 47 15.59 -4.10 7.05
CA THR A 47 16.97 -4.57 6.86
C THR A 47 17.17 -6.04 7.25
N LEU A 48 16.27 -6.62 8.06
CA LEU A 48 16.33 -8.03 8.49
C LEU A 48 15.90 -9.02 7.41
N GLY A 49 15.62 -8.55 6.21
CA GLY A 49 15.13 -9.35 5.09
C GLY A 49 13.61 -9.56 5.19
N ARG A 50 12.90 -9.15 4.14
CA ARG A 50 11.45 -9.31 4.05
C ARG A 50 11.04 -9.99 2.75
N THR A 51 10.19 -11.01 2.84
CA THR A 51 9.53 -11.56 1.66
C THR A 51 8.37 -10.66 1.28
N LYS A 52 8.34 -10.19 0.04
CA LYS A 52 7.28 -9.29 -0.44
C LYS A 52 5.98 -10.06 -0.67
N LEU A 53 5.04 -9.93 0.26
CA LEU A 53 3.67 -10.42 0.15
C LEU A 53 2.72 -9.30 -0.28
N LEU A 54 1.41 -9.57 -0.34
CA LEU A 54 0.42 -8.60 -0.82
C LEU A 54 0.09 -7.51 0.20
N HIS A 55 -0.07 -7.89 1.47
CA HIS A 55 -0.41 -6.96 2.54
C HIS A 55 0.88 -6.42 3.16
N ASP A 56 1.02 -5.12 3.15
CA ASP A 56 2.17 -4.42 3.69
C ASP A 56 2.02 -4.22 5.21
N ALA A 57 0.79 -4.22 5.73
CA ALA A 57 0.47 -4.19 7.15
C ALA A 57 -0.57 -5.26 7.50
N VAL A 58 -0.40 -5.94 8.64
CA VAL A 58 -1.32 -6.98 9.13
C VAL A 58 -1.55 -6.82 10.64
N ASP A 59 -2.81 -6.64 11.05
CA ASP A 59 -3.21 -6.75 12.46
C ASP A 59 -3.64 -8.19 12.74
N ILE A 60 -2.71 -8.94 13.34
CA ILE A 60 -2.86 -10.37 13.65
C ILE A 60 -4.03 -10.62 14.61
N ARG A 61 -4.38 -9.64 15.46
CA ARG A 61 -5.46 -9.78 16.46
C ARG A 61 -6.83 -9.82 15.81
N THR A 62 -6.99 -9.13 14.69
CA THR A 62 -8.27 -9.02 13.96
C THR A 62 -8.28 -9.78 12.65
N GLY A 63 -7.15 -10.37 12.24
CA GLY A 63 -6.99 -10.98 10.93
C GLY A 63 -7.14 -9.98 9.77
N THR A 64 -6.84 -8.70 10.02
CA THR A 64 -7.02 -7.64 9.02
C THR A 64 -5.70 -7.30 8.34
N GLY A 65 -5.69 -7.29 7.00
CA GLY A 65 -4.52 -6.96 6.20
C GLY A 65 -4.79 -5.80 5.24
N TRP A 66 -3.79 -4.95 5.05
CA TRP A 66 -3.84 -3.82 4.12
C TRP A 66 -2.73 -3.91 3.08
N SER A 67 -3.10 -3.91 1.80
CA SER A 67 -2.18 -3.59 0.72
C SER A 67 -2.11 -2.07 0.56
N LEU A 68 -0.96 -1.50 0.89
CA LEU A 68 -0.76 -0.07 1.05
C LEU A 68 -0.27 0.54 -0.26
N LYS A 69 -0.87 1.66 -0.67
CA LYS A 69 -0.51 2.37 -1.90
C LYS A 69 -0.48 3.88 -1.67
N THR A 70 0.46 4.54 -2.31
CA THR A 70 0.48 6.01 -2.41
C THR A 70 0.27 6.42 -3.84
N ILE A 71 -0.55 7.45 -4.08
CA ILE A 71 -0.77 7.97 -5.43
C ILE A 71 -0.80 9.49 -5.44
N GLN A 72 -0.04 10.08 -6.36
CA GLN A 72 -0.12 11.52 -6.61
C GLN A 72 -1.22 11.80 -7.63
N LEU A 73 -2.21 12.62 -7.26
CA LEU A 73 -3.33 13.00 -8.12
C LEU A 73 -3.37 14.52 -8.31
N SER A 74 -3.91 14.95 -9.46
CA SER A 74 -4.19 16.36 -9.73
C SER A 74 -5.47 16.85 -9.03
N ASN A 75 -6.41 15.92 -8.76
CA ASN A 75 -7.70 16.20 -8.17
C ASN A 75 -8.01 15.17 -7.07
N LEU A 76 -8.48 15.65 -5.91
CA LEU A 76 -8.84 14.85 -4.73
C LEU A 76 -10.34 14.96 -4.39
N ASN A 77 -11.17 15.43 -5.33
CA ASN A 77 -12.61 15.57 -5.13
C ASN A 77 -13.31 14.21 -5.30
N PRO A 78 -14.46 13.99 -4.63
CA PRO A 78 -15.27 12.79 -4.84
C PRO A 78 -15.65 12.61 -6.32
N GLY A 79 -15.85 11.36 -6.73
CA GLY A 79 -16.17 11.00 -8.10
C GLY A 79 -14.96 11.01 -9.06
N PHE A 80 -13.80 11.51 -8.65
CA PHE A 80 -12.61 11.45 -9.48
C PHE A 80 -12.05 10.03 -9.54
N THR A 81 -11.84 9.52 -10.76
CA THR A 81 -11.30 8.18 -11.01
C THR A 81 -9.79 8.20 -11.15
N PHE A 82 -9.11 7.21 -10.60
CA PHE A 82 -7.67 7.03 -10.74
C PHE A 82 -7.31 5.56 -10.90
N ALA A 83 -6.16 5.29 -11.52
CA ALA A 83 -5.63 3.95 -11.70
C ALA A 83 -4.33 3.77 -10.93
N PHE A 84 -4.12 2.57 -10.38
CA PHE A 84 -2.89 2.21 -9.68
C PHE A 84 -2.56 0.74 -9.90
N VAL A 85 -1.27 0.40 -9.78
CA VAL A 85 -0.80 -0.97 -9.95
C VAL A 85 -1.18 -1.80 -8.73
N ILE A 86 -1.92 -2.90 -8.95
CA ILE A 86 -2.25 -3.87 -7.91
C ILE A 86 -1.31 -5.07 -7.92
N GLN A 87 -0.73 -5.41 -9.07
CA GLN A 87 0.31 -6.43 -9.17
C GLN A 87 1.13 -6.31 -10.44
N ARG A 88 2.32 -6.94 -10.43
CA ARG A 88 2.95 -7.41 -11.66
C ARG A 88 2.23 -8.68 -12.14
N ALA A 89 1.66 -8.63 -13.33
CA ALA A 89 0.87 -9.67 -13.97
C ALA A 89 1.56 -10.19 -15.24
N ASP A 90 2.51 -11.11 -15.08
CA ASP A 90 3.18 -11.80 -16.18
C ASP A 90 2.43 -13.09 -16.55
N VAL A 91 1.23 -12.93 -17.11
CA VAL A 91 0.31 -14.04 -17.39
C VAL A 91 0.79 -14.95 -18.52
N ILE A 92 1.58 -14.42 -19.47
CA ILE A 92 2.10 -15.18 -20.60
C ILE A 92 3.19 -16.15 -20.13
N THR A 93 4.15 -15.67 -19.33
CA THR A 93 5.21 -16.56 -18.80
C THR A 93 4.64 -17.58 -17.81
N LYS A 94 3.56 -17.23 -17.10
CA LYS A 94 2.89 -18.10 -16.11
C LYS A 94 1.75 -18.93 -16.70
N ALA A 95 1.56 -18.90 -18.01
CA ALA A 95 0.39 -19.44 -18.71
C ALA A 95 0.08 -20.90 -18.32
N GLN A 96 1.09 -21.78 -18.33
CA GLN A 96 0.92 -23.19 -17.96
C GLN A 96 0.44 -23.38 -16.52
N VAL A 97 1.06 -22.70 -15.55
CA VAL A 97 0.71 -22.77 -14.12
C VAL A 97 -0.65 -22.12 -13.82
N LEU A 98 -1.10 -21.24 -14.70
CA LEU A 98 -2.44 -20.64 -14.65
C LEU A 98 -3.47 -21.51 -15.38
N GLY A 99 -3.09 -22.59 -16.06
CA GLY A 99 -4.03 -23.47 -16.78
C GLY A 99 -4.40 -22.99 -18.18
N PHE A 100 -3.54 -22.18 -18.82
CA PHE A 100 -3.70 -21.68 -20.18
C PHE A 100 -2.47 -22.02 -21.04
N PRO A 101 -2.16 -23.30 -21.32
CA PRO A 101 -0.86 -23.72 -21.86
C PRO A 101 -0.45 -23.06 -23.19
N ASN A 102 -1.42 -22.58 -23.99
CA ASN A 102 -1.18 -21.94 -25.28
C ASN A 102 -1.47 -20.43 -25.25
N LEU A 103 -1.49 -19.80 -24.08
CA LEU A 103 -1.77 -18.35 -23.97
C LEU A 103 -0.66 -17.53 -24.62
N THR A 104 -1.03 -16.69 -25.57
CA THR A 104 -0.16 -15.73 -26.23
C THR A 104 -0.75 -14.32 -26.12
N VAL A 105 0.05 -13.30 -26.41
CA VAL A 105 -0.42 -11.90 -26.43
C VAL A 105 -1.52 -11.63 -27.47
N ASP A 106 -1.65 -12.51 -28.46
CA ASP A 106 -2.65 -12.43 -29.53
C ASP A 106 -3.87 -13.32 -29.26
N SER A 107 -3.92 -13.96 -28.10
CA SER A 107 -5.09 -14.71 -27.67
C SER A 107 -6.32 -13.80 -27.53
N PRO A 108 -7.54 -14.34 -27.66
CA PRO A 108 -8.76 -13.55 -27.55
C PRO A 108 -8.82 -12.74 -26.23
N PRO A 109 -9.33 -11.49 -26.24
CA PRO A 109 -9.41 -10.64 -25.05
C PRO A 109 -10.04 -11.31 -23.83
N ALA A 110 -11.10 -12.09 -24.03
CA ALA A 110 -11.77 -12.83 -22.97
C ALA A 110 -10.84 -13.86 -22.30
N ILE A 111 -10.05 -14.59 -23.08
CA ILE A 111 -9.11 -15.61 -22.57
C ILE A 111 -7.94 -14.94 -21.83
N LEU A 112 -7.41 -13.84 -22.37
CA LEU A 112 -6.40 -13.04 -21.67
C LEU A 112 -6.93 -12.47 -20.35
N GLY A 113 -8.14 -11.92 -20.38
CA GLY A 113 -8.82 -11.37 -19.21
C GLY A 113 -9.03 -12.42 -18.12
N GLU A 114 -9.45 -13.62 -18.49
CA GLU A 114 -9.59 -14.74 -17.56
C GLU A 114 -8.24 -15.11 -16.92
N ALA A 115 -7.16 -15.18 -17.71
CA ALA A 115 -5.82 -15.46 -17.19
C ALA A 115 -5.32 -14.37 -16.23
N VAL A 116 -5.60 -13.09 -16.52
CA VAL A 116 -5.29 -11.94 -15.65
C VAL A 116 -6.02 -12.04 -14.32
N ILE A 117 -7.33 -12.32 -14.34
CA ILE A 117 -8.13 -12.49 -13.12
C ILE A 117 -7.67 -13.69 -12.32
N ARG A 118 -7.42 -14.83 -12.97
CA ARG A 118 -6.95 -16.04 -12.29
C ARG A 118 -5.59 -15.81 -11.63
N HIS A 119 -4.68 -15.09 -12.30
CA HIS A 119 -3.38 -14.75 -11.73
C HIS A 119 -3.52 -13.85 -10.51
N TRP A 120 -4.36 -12.81 -10.57
CA TRP A 120 -4.66 -11.94 -9.44
C TRP A 120 -5.27 -12.71 -8.25
N ASN A 121 -6.36 -13.45 -8.49
CA ASN A 121 -7.07 -14.17 -7.44
C ASN A 121 -6.17 -15.20 -6.76
N LYS A 122 -5.34 -15.92 -7.53
CA LYS A 122 -4.36 -16.86 -6.97
C LYS A 122 -3.39 -16.16 -6.04
N LYS A 123 -2.84 -15.00 -6.43
CA LYS A 123 -1.95 -14.19 -5.57
C LYS A 123 -2.65 -13.75 -4.30
N LEU A 124 -3.84 -13.16 -4.42
CA LEU A 124 -4.61 -12.67 -3.27
C LEU A 124 -4.89 -13.79 -2.27
N ILE A 125 -5.43 -14.93 -2.74
CA ILE A 125 -5.78 -16.06 -1.87
C ILE A 125 -4.53 -16.65 -1.21
N GLN A 126 -3.46 -16.86 -1.97
CA GLN A 126 -2.21 -17.41 -1.42
C GLN A 126 -1.61 -16.49 -0.35
N ASP A 127 -1.50 -15.19 -0.64
CA ASP A 127 -0.90 -14.24 0.29
C ASP A 127 -1.80 -14.01 1.51
N CYS A 128 -3.14 -13.98 1.37
CA CYS A 128 -4.05 -13.96 2.51
C CYS A 128 -3.81 -15.15 3.44
N ASN A 129 -3.74 -16.37 2.88
CA ASN A 129 -3.53 -17.58 3.67
C ASN A 129 -2.16 -17.57 4.37
N LEU A 130 -1.09 -17.17 3.66
CA LEU A 130 0.26 -17.09 4.24
C LEU A 130 0.35 -16.04 5.36
N GLN A 131 -0.41 -14.94 5.25
CA GLN A 131 -0.39 -13.84 6.21
C GLN A 131 -1.46 -13.96 7.31
N GLY A 132 -2.31 -15.00 7.29
CA GLY A 132 -3.42 -15.15 8.24
C GLY A 132 -4.49 -14.05 8.11
N VAL A 133 -4.67 -13.48 6.91
CA VAL A 133 -5.61 -12.38 6.66
C VAL A 133 -6.98 -12.93 6.25
N THR A 134 -8.01 -12.57 7.01
CA THR A 134 -9.43 -12.86 6.72
C THR A 134 -10.20 -11.64 6.26
N ASN A 135 -9.76 -10.44 6.66
CA ASN A 135 -10.33 -9.15 6.25
C ASN A 135 -9.28 -8.38 5.44
N SER A 136 -9.42 -8.34 4.12
CA SER A 136 -8.41 -7.78 3.22
C SER A 136 -8.87 -6.45 2.63
N TYR A 137 -7.97 -5.46 2.63
CA TYR A 137 -8.24 -4.11 2.15
C TYR A 137 -7.10 -3.52 1.32
N GLU A 138 -7.44 -2.62 0.41
CA GLU A 138 -6.52 -1.66 -0.20
C GLU A 138 -6.53 -0.38 0.65
N GLY A 139 -5.39 0.00 1.24
CA GLY A 139 -5.24 1.26 1.97
C GLY A 139 -4.48 2.27 1.13
N ILE A 140 -5.16 3.29 0.62
CA ILE A 140 -4.58 4.22 -0.36
C ILE A 140 -4.48 5.63 0.23
N LEU A 141 -3.26 6.16 0.26
CA LEU A 141 -3.00 7.57 0.53
C LEU A 141 -2.86 8.32 -0.80
N CYS A 142 -3.86 9.12 -1.16
CA CYS A 142 -3.77 10.01 -2.31
C CYS A 142 -3.27 11.39 -1.86
N LYS A 143 -2.39 12.00 -2.66
CA LYS A 143 -1.76 13.29 -2.33
C LYS A 143 -1.70 14.20 -3.54
N LYS A 144 -1.70 15.51 -3.32
CA LYS A 144 -1.29 16.48 -4.36
C LYS A 144 0.23 16.64 -4.37
N ARG A 145 0.76 17.12 -5.51
CA ARG A 145 2.20 17.40 -5.69
C ARG A 145 2.78 18.36 -4.63
N ASN A 146 1.96 19.30 -4.14
CA ASN A 146 2.40 20.28 -3.14
C ASN A 146 2.55 19.69 -1.71
N ALA A 147 2.07 18.46 -1.48
CA ALA A 147 2.14 17.76 -0.20
C ALA A 147 1.40 18.47 0.95
N ILE A 148 0.35 19.26 0.63
CA ILE A 148 -0.48 20.01 1.59
C ILE A 148 -1.83 19.33 1.83
N GLU A 149 -2.38 18.69 0.79
CA GLU A 149 -3.66 18.00 0.84
C GLU A 149 -3.47 16.52 0.57
N TYR A 150 -4.08 15.72 1.45
CA TYR A 150 -4.11 14.27 1.38
C TYR A 150 -5.55 13.80 1.53
N ILE A 151 -5.82 12.64 0.95
CA ILE A 151 -6.96 11.83 1.32
C ILE A 151 -6.50 10.40 1.60
N TYR A 152 -7.10 9.78 2.61
CA TYR A 152 -7.01 8.36 2.83
C TYR A 152 -8.34 7.70 2.48
N ILE A 153 -8.26 6.61 1.72
CA ILE A 153 -9.39 5.81 1.27
C ILE A 153 -9.05 4.33 1.41
N GLU A 154 -10.07 3.55 1.73
CA GLU A 154 -9.95 2.11 1.95
C GLU A 154 -11.00 1.39 1.11
N TYR A 155 -10.59 0.36 0.37
CA TYR A 155 -11.51 -0.49 -0.39
C TYR A 155 -11.37 -1.95 0.04
N PRO A 156 -12.47 -2.71 0.12
CA PRO A 156 -12.40 -4.15 0.26
C PRO A 156 -11.58 -4.76 -0.87
N LEU A 157 -10.70 -5.68 -0.51
CA LEU A 157 -9.85 -6.41 -1.43
C LEU A 157 -10.29 -7.86 -1.49
N ILE A 158 -11.15 -8.16 -2.46
CA ILE A 158 -11.78 -9.48 -2.63
C ILE A 158 -11.36 -10.11 -3.96
N PRO A 159 -11.43 -11.45 -4.08
CA PRO A 159 -11.28 -12.13 -5.37
C PRO A 159 -12.26 -11.55 -6.39
N LEU A 160 -11.77 -11.33 -7.59
CA LEU A 160 -12.55 -10.81 -8.71
C LEU A 160 -13.35 -11.96 -9.34
N ASP A 161 -14.64 -11.75 -9.57
CA ASP A 161 -15.45 -12.69 -10.36
C ASP A 161 -15.17 -12.48 -11.85
N PRO A 162 -14.61 -13.47 -12.57
CA PRO A 162 -14.31 -13.34 -14.00
C PRO A 162 -15.54 -13.11 -14.87
N THR A 163 -16.72 -13.54 -14.43
CA THR A 163 -17.96 -13.43 -15.20
C THR A 163 -18.50 -12.00 -15.26
N MET A 164 -18.07 -11.13 -14.34
CA MET A 164 -18.50 -9.72 -14.30
C MET A 164 -17.79 -8.83 -15.32
N PHE A 165 -16.71 -9.31 -15.93
CA PHE A 165 -15.85 -8.48 -16.77
C PHE A 165 -16.09 -8.71 -18.25
N PHE A 166 -16.33 -7.61 -18.96
CA PHE A 166 -16.18 -7.55 -20.40
C PHE A 166 -14.77 -7.07 -20.75
N TRP A 167 -14.07 -7.82 -21.60
CA TRP A 167 -12.68 -7.58 -21.96
C TRP A 167 -12.55 -7.17 -23.42
N ASP A 168 -11.86 -6.06 -23.66
CA ASP A 168 -11.49 -5.63 -25.00
C ASP A 168 -10.18 -4.87 -25.00
N TRP A 169 -9.49 -4.81 -26.14
CA TRP A 169 -8.34 -3.94 -26.29
C TRP A 169 -8.80 -2.49 -26.33
N SER A 170 -8.06 -1.62 -25.64
CA SER A 170 -8.18 -0.16 -25.81
C SER A 170 -8.08 0.19 -27.30
N VAL A 171 -8.69 1.27 -27.74
CA VAL A 171 -8.56 1.74 -29.12
C VAL A 171 -7.53 2.88 -29.18
N ASP A 172 -6.56 2.76 -30.07
CA ASP A 172 -5.64 3.85 -30.41
C ASP A 172 -6.44 4.93 -31.16
N ARG A 173 -6.52 6.12 -30.60
CA ARG A 173 -7.36 7.21 -31.14
C ARG A 173 -6.86 7.78 -32.45
N THR A 174 -5.58 7.59 -32.78
CA THR A 174 -4.97 8.11 -34.01
C THR A 174 -5.18 7.14 -35.16
N THR A 175 -5.08 5.84 -34.89
CA THR A 175 -5.14 4.79 -35.92
C THR A 175 -6.48 4.06 -35.99
N GLY A 176 -7.31 4.16 -34.94
CA GLY A 176 -8.56 3.39 -34.81
C GLY A 176 -8.36 1.90 -34.54
N LEU A 177 -7.11 1.44 -34.42
CA LEU A 177 -6.76 0.04 -34.19
C LEU A 177 -6.69 -0.29 -32.70
N ALA A 178 -6.51 -1.58 -32.39
CA ALA A 178 -6.24 -2.03 -31.03
C ALA A 178 -4.97 -1.34 -30.47
N GLY A 179 -5.17 -0.52 -29.45
CA GLY A 179 -4.15 0.07 -28.60
C GLY A 179 -3.53 -0.93 -27.63
N LYS A 180 -2.71 -0.41 -26.71
CA LYS A 180 -1.76 -1.22 -25.94
C LYS A 180 -2.29 -1.84 -24.65
N GLY A 181 -3.47 -1.45 -24.19
CA GLY A 181 -4.03 -1.88 -22.91
C GLY A 181 -5.26 -2.78 -23.08
N LEU A 182 -5.23 -3.96 -22.49
CA LEU A 182 -6.41 -4.82 -22.35
C LEU A 182 -7.28 -4.24 -21.23
N GLN A 183 -8.52 -3.86 -21.53
CA GLN A 183 -9.44 -3.19 -20.64
C GLN A 183 -10.51 -4.14 -20.12
N GLY A 184 -10.55 -4.35 -18.81
CA GLY A 184 -11.63 -5.06 -18.13
C GLY A 184 -12.67 -4.07 -17.65
N LYS A 185 -13.90 -4.20 -18.15
CA LYS A 185 -15.02 -3.32 -17.84
C LYS A 185 -16.11 -4.05 -17.08
N VAL A 186 -16.67 -3.42 -16.07
CA VAL A 186 -17.86 -3.88 -15.33
C VAL A 186 -18.97 -2.86 -15.58
N ASN A 187 -20.13 -3.30 -16.07
CA ASN A 187 -21.26 -2.42 -16.41
C ASN A 187 -20.86 -1.24 -17.32
N GLY A 188 -19.96 -1.50 -18.28
CA GLY A 188 -19.45 -0.49 -19.22
C GLY A 188 -18.38 0.45 -18.63
N GLN A 189 -18.13 0.43 -17.33
CA GLN A 189 -17.11 1.25 -16.68
C GLN A 189 -15.76 0.53 -16.63
N LEU A 190 -14.68 1.26 -16.86
CA LEU A 190 -13.33 0.70 -16.79
C LEU A 190 -12.97 0.37 -15.34
N SER A 191 -12.61 -0.88 -15.09
CA SER A 191 -12.25 -1.36 -13.73
C SER A 191 -10.83 -1.90 -13.67
N LEU A 192 -10.32 -2.51 -14.75
CA LEU A 192 -8.97 -3.06 -14.83
C LEU A 192 -8.30 -2.69 -16.15
N VAL A 193 -6.98 -2.53 -16.11
CA VAL A 193 -6.15 -2.41 -17.31
C VAL A 193 -4.90 -3.29 -17.19
N TRP A 194 -4.65 -4.11 -18.20
CA TRP A 194 -3.42 -4.89 -18.31
C TRP A 194 -2.65 -4.48 -19.57
N TYR A 195 -1.36 -4.13 -19.43
CA TYR A 195 -0.53 -3.70 -20.56
C TYR A 195 0.43 -4.79 -21.01
N ARG A 196 0.46 -5.06 -22.32
CA ARG A 196 1.29 -6.10 -22.95
C ARG A 196 2.78 -6.00 -22.59
N ASN A 197 3.31 -4.78 -22.56
CA ASN A 197 4.73 -4.50 -22.38
C ASN A 197 5.14 -4.27 -20.92
N GLN A 198 4.22 -3.87 -20.05
CA GLN A 198 4.55 -3.48 -18.68
C GLN A 198 4.33 -4.61 -17.66
N LYS A 199 3.78 -5.77 -18.07
CA LYS A 199 3.49 -6.92 -17.19
C LYS A 199 2.84 -6.45 -15.86
N GLN A 200 1.98 -5.43 -15.92
CA GLN A 200 1.37 -4.79 -14.77
C GLN A 200 -0.14 -4.82 -14.95
N LEU A 201 -0.83 -5.13 -13.85
CA LEU A 201 -2.27 -5.02 -13.74
C LEU A 201 -2.59 -3.76 -12.93
N PHE A 202 -3.34 -2.87 -13.56
CA PHE A 202 -3.88 -1.68 -12.95
C PHE A 202 -5.33 -1.92 -12.56
N LYS A 203 -5.71 -1.39 -11.39
CA LYS A 203 -7.09 -1.27 -10.94
C LYS A 203 -7.50 0.18 -10.99
N VAL A 204 -8.73 0.43 -11.43
CA VAL A 204 -9.35 1.75 -11.44
C VAL A 204 -10.29 1.85 -10.24
N GLN A 205 -10.14 2.92 -9.48
CA GLN A 205 -11.00 3.25 -8.35
C GLN A 205 -11.50 4.68 -8.47
N THR A 206 -12.58 4.97 -7.75
CA THR A 206 -13.23 6.29 -7.74
C THR A 206 -13.22 6.82 -6.32
N ILE A 207 -12.72 8.04 -6.11
CA ILE A 207 -12.74 8.68 -4.79
C ILE A 207 -14.19 8.69 -4.27
N PRO A 208 -14.47 8.10 -3.09
CA PRO A 208 -15.82 8.03 -2.54
C PRO A 208 -16.32 9.41 -2.12
N GLU A 209 -17.61 9.53 -1.85
CA GLU A 209 -18.25 10.78 -1.39
C GLU A 209 -17.64 11.32 -0.08
N GLN A 210 -17.23 10.42 0.82
CA GLN A 210 -16.72 10.77 2.14
C GLN A 210 -15.33 10.16 2.36
N PRO A 211 -14.27 10.66 1.69
CA PRO A 211 -12.92 10.23 1.97
C PRO A 211 -12.42 10.88 3.26
N ILE A 212 -11.46 10.24 3.94
CA ILE A 212 -10.78 10.88 5.08
C ILE A 212 -9.85 11.95 4.53
N ARG A 213 -10.20 13.22 4.75
CA ARG A 213 -9.43 14.36 4.25
C ARG A 213 -8.46 14.86 5.31
N ILE A 214 -7.23 15.09 4.92
CA ILE A 214 -6.18 15.64 5.78
C ILE A 214 -5.55 16.82 5.07
N ARG A 215 -5.57 17.96 5.76
CA ARG A 215 -4.86 19.16 5.34
C ARG A 215 -3.82 19.49 6.40
N ILE A 216 -2.60 19.75 5.94
CA ILE A 216 -1.49 20.12 6.80
C ILE A 216 -0.94 21.48 6.39
N GLU A 217 -0.20 22.10 7.31
CA GLU A 217 0.74 23.14 6.95
C GLU A 217 2.11 22.51 6.72
N ARG A 218 2.80 22.99 5.68
CA ARG A 218 4.10 22.43 5.31
C ARG A 218 5.21 23.25 5.96
N ASN A 219 5.63 22.81 7.15
CA ASN A 219 6.75 23.38 7.88
C ASN A 219 7.91 22.37 7.87
N ARG A 220 8.98 22.67 7.12
CA ARG A 220 10.16 21.79 7.04
C ARG A 220 11.22 22.24 8.02
N LEU A 221 11.79 21.25 8.71
CA LEU A 221 13.00 21.44 9.48
C LEU A 221 14.18 21.64 8.53
N THR A 222 15.13 22.46 8.96
CA THR A 222 16.47 22.46 8.40
C THR A 222 17.16 21.11 8.68
N PRO A 223 18.18 20.72 7.90
CA PRO A 223 18.97 19.52 8.19
C PRO A 223 19.50 19.48 9.62
N ASP A 224 19.98 20.61 10.15
CA ASP A 224 20.53 20.69 11.51
C ASP A 224 19.47 20.47 12.59
N GLU A 225 18.30 21.11 12.46
CA GLU A 225 17.18 20.91 13.38
C GLU A 225 16.71 19.45 13.38
N TYR A 226 16.64 18.82 12.21
CA TYR A 226 16.28 17.41 12.08
C TYR A 226 17.30 16.49 12.75
N VAL A 227 18.59 16.65 12.45
CA VAL A 227 19.65 15.83 13.05
C VAL A 227 19.66 15.99 14.57
N LYS A 228 19.54 17.23 15.07
CA LYS A 228 19.48 17.51 16.51
C LYS A 228 18.28 16.83 17.17
N ALA A 229 17.10 16.92 16.58
CA ALA A 229 15.89 16.30 17.13
C ALA A 229 16.02 14.76 17.20
N ILE A 230 16.56 14.12 16.16
CA ILE A 230 16.76 12.68 16.13
C ILE A 230 17.82 12.25 17.17
N LEU A 231 18.96 12.94 17.23
CA LEU A 231 20.01 12.62 18.21
C LEU A 231 19.51 12.73 19.64
N SER A 232 18.77 13.81 19.97
CA SER A 232 18.16 13.98 21.29
C SER A 232 17.26 12.78 21.66
N THR A 233 16.44 12.32 20.71
CA THR A 233 15.54 11.17 20.95
C THR A 233 16.33 9.86 21.13
N LEU A 234 17.41 9.68 20.38
CA LEU A 234 18.27 8.50 20.50
C LEU A 234 19.02 8.46 21.84
N GLU A 235 19.52 9.62 22.30
CA GLU A 235 20.17 9.77 23.61
C GLU A 235 19.21 9.44 24.75
N GLU A 236 17.99 10.01 24.74
CA GLU A 236 16.95 9.69 25.73
C GLU A 236 16.64 8.19 25.79
N LYS A 237 16.54 7.55 24.62
CA LYS A 237 16.28 6.11 24.55
C LYS A 237 17.43 5.29 25.16
N LEU A 238 18.68 5.62 24.82
CA LEU A 238 19.86 4.94 25.36
C LEU A 238 19.98 5.13 26.87
N SER A 239 19.63 6.30 27.39
CA SER A 239 19.59 6.57 28.84
C SER A 239 18.47 5.81 29.56
N SER A 240 17.32 5.59 28.90
CA SER A 240 16.20 4.84 29.48
C SER A 240 16.37 3.31 29.46
N GLU A 241 17.32 2.78 28.69
CA GLU A 241 17.60 1.35 28.55
C GLU A 241 18.81 0.87 29.40
N GLN A 242 19.43 1.74 30.19
CA GLN A 242 20.42 1.31 31.19
C GLN A 242 19.68 0.63 32.37
N PRO A 243 20.05 -0.61 32.75
CA PRO A 243 19.50 -1.21 33.96
C PRO A 243 19.92 -0.36 35.16
N ASP A 244 18.98 -0.13 36.09
CA ASP A 244 19.29 0.38 37.42
C ASP A 244 20.25 -0.62 38.08
N ASP A 245 21.55 -0.35 38.02
CA ASP A 245 22.60 -1.03 38.81
C ASP A 245 22.54 -0.55 40.28
N ASP A 246 21.34 -0.50 40.85
CA ASP A 246 21.09 -0.22 42.26
C ASP A 246 20.15 -1.30 42.81
N ASP A 247 20.66 -2.53 42.95
CA ASP A 247 20.21 -3.41 44.02
C ASP A 247 21.37 -3.60 45.00
N ASP A 248 21.37 -2.65 45.92
CA ASP A 248 22.02 -2.61 47.22
C ASP A 248 21.84 -3.96 47.94
N THR A 249 22.88 -4.80 47.94
CA THR A 249 23.07 -5.83 48.97
C THR A 249 24.31 -5.51 49.79
N SER A 250 24.17 -4.44 50.56
CA SER A 250 24.83 -4.33 51.86
C SER A 250 24.51 -5.54 52.76
N GLY A 251 25.56 -6.15 53.33
CA GLY A 251 25.48 -6.85 54.62
C GLY A 251 25.52 -8.38 54.58
N GLY A 252 26.71 -8.94 54.77
CA GLY A 252 26.85 -10.37 55.07
C GLY A 252 28.28 -10.86 55.24
N TYR A 253 29.06 -10.25 56.14
CA TYR A 253 30.23 -10.94 56.71
C TYR A 253 29.74 -12.18 57.48
N ILE A 254 30.14 -13.37 57.04
CA ILE A 254 30.18 -14.55 57.92
C ILE A 254 31.65 -14.86 58.19
N GLN A 255 32.10 -14.48 59.38
CA GLN A 255 33.20 -15.16 60.07
C GLN A 255 32.59 -16.30 60.90
N LEU A 256 32.93 -17.54 60.50
CA LEU A 256 33.34 -18.72 61.29
C LEU A 256 33.07 -19.99 60.49
#